data_AF-A0A3M3ZUT9-F1
#
_entry.id   AF-A0A3M3ZUT9-F1
#
_cell.length_a   1.000
_cell.length_b   1.000
_cell.length_c   1.000
_cell.angle_alpha   90.00
_cell.angle_beta   90.00
_cell.angle_gamma   90.00
#
_symmetry.space_group_name_H-M   'P 1'
#
loop_
_entity.id
_entity.type
_entity.pdbx_description
1 polymer ?
#
loop_
_entity_poly.entity_id
_entity_poly.type
_entity_poly.pdbx_seq_one_letter_code
_entity_poly.pdbx_strand_id
1 'polypeptide(L)'
;MTEAKILLSRMMMKPTTITGACCIAALLPFSIHAAADLGEGLLSLVLLNADGSRDHWNDIGRINSRSGSNCTATLIDTRNADSPPDAPAYALTSGHCISRQNGLIITDGEIEGSVQFNFFTDSVARSYPLKRVSWSSMQGVELAIVELQPNLETLIKDGIQPLALAIELQPAGPTP
;
A
#
# COMPACT_ATOMS: atom_id res chain seq x y z
N MET A 1 62.12 34.72 53.80
CA MET A 1 62.10 33.49 54.61
C MET A 1 61.38 32.44 53.79
N THR A 2 61.93 31.32 53.32
CA THR A 2 63.25 30.72 53.38
C THR A 2 63.24 29.68 52.25
N GLU A 3 64.22 29.71 51.35
CA GLU A 3 64.52 28.57 50.48
C GLU A 3 65.17 27.46 51.30
N ALA A 4 64.88 26.18 51.01
CA ALA A 4 65.89 25.13 51.06
C ALA A 4 65.41 23.83 50.38
N LYS A 5 66.18 23.45 49.35
CA LYS A 5 66.42 22.08 48.86
C LYS A 5 66.57 21.06 50.00
N ILE A 6 66.25 19.79 49.73
CA ILE A 6 67.25 18.70 49.67
C ILE A 6 66.64 17.44 49.06
N LEU A 7 67.46 16.83 48.20
CA LEU A 7 67.31 15.64 47.38
C LEU A 7 67.51 14.37 48.23
N LEU A 8 66.74 13.29 48.04
CA LEU A 8 67.28 11.93 48.25
C LEU A 8 66.55 10.84 47.45
N SER A 9 67.38 10.10 46.71
CA SER A 9 67.34 8.69 46.31
C SER A 9 66.22 8.10 45.44
N ARG A 10 66.71 7.49 44.36
CA ARG A 10 66.06 6.57 43.43
C ARG A 10 65.48 5.34 44.13
N MET A 11 64.29 4.93 43.70
CA MET A 11 63.93 3.50 43.63
C MET A 11 63.03 3.27 42.41
N MET A 12 63.52 2.41 41.52
CA MET A 12 62.75 1.84 40.41
C MET A 12 61.59 1.03 41.00
N MET A 13 60.36 1.32 40.57
CA MET A 13 59.25 0.38 40.68
C MET A 13 58.71 0.04 39.30
N LYS A 14 58.62 -1.27 39.12
CA LYS A 14 58.24 -2.06 37.94
C LYS A 14 56.78 -1.84 37.54
N PRO A 15 56.41 -2.22 36.30
CA PRO A 15 55.15 -1.85 35.68
C PRO A 15 53.99 -2.64 36.30
N THR A 16 52.93 -1.93 36.69
CA THR A 16 51.64 -2.56 36.99
C THR A 16 50.74 -2.34 35.78
N THR A 17 50.50 -3.42 35.07
CA THR A 17 49.65 -3.55 33.89
C THR A 17 48.26 -2.95 34.11
N ILE A 18 47.82 -2.22 33.08
CA ILE A 18 46.54 -1.54 32.94
C ILE A 18 45.38 -2.54 33.02
N THR A 19 44.39 -2.18 33.83
CA THR A 19 43.07 -2.79 33.97
C THR A 19 42.39 -2.97 32.60
N GLY A 20 42.31 -4.21 32.11
CA GLY A 20 41.47 -4.58 30.99
C GLY A 20 40.05 -4.91 31.47
N ALA A 21 39.17 -3.91 31.48
CA ALA A 21 37.74 -4.15 31.60
C ALA A 21 37.23 -4.60 30.22
N CYS A 22 37.07 -5.92 30.05
CA CYS A 22 36.40 -6.52 28.90
C CYS A 22 34.92 -6.13 28.94
N CYS A 23 34.55 -5.03 28.28
CA CYS A 23 33.16 -4.78 27.92
C CYS A 23 32.76 -5.83 26.88
N ILE A 24 32.17 -6.94 27.36
CA ILE A 24 31.43 -7.87 26.50
C ILE A 24 30.23 -7.07 25.99
N ALA A 25 30.37 -6.50 24.79
CA ALA A 25 29.25 -5.98 24.04
C ALA A 25 28.25 -7.12 23.91
N ALA A 26 27.07 -6.94 24.52
CA ALA A 26 25.95 -7.84 24.33
C ALA A 26 25.64 -7.87 22.83
N LEU A 27 26.10 -8.94 22.16
CA LEU A 27 25.62 -9.34 20.85
C LEU A 27 24.18 -9.80 21.04
N LEU A 28 23.26 -8.84 21.19
CA LEU A 28 21.86 -9.10 20.97
C LEU A 28 21.75 -9.55 19.52
N PRO A 29 21.27 -10.77 19.23
CA PRO A 29 20.94 -11.12 17.86
C PRO A 29 19.86 -10.13 17.43
N PHE A 30 20.20 -9.24 16.50
CA PHE A 30 19.17 -8.61 15.68
C PHE A 30 18.48 -9.77 15.00
N SER A 31 17.31 -10.16 15.52
CA SER A 31 16.42 -11.07 14.82
C SER A 31 16.14 -10.41 13.48
N ILE A 32 16.78 -10.91 12.44
CA ILE A 32 16.37 -10.66 11.07
C ILE A 32 14.97 -11.27 11.02
N HIS A 33 13.93 -10.45 11.18
CA HIS A 33 12.59 -10.85 10.79
C HIS A 33 12.66 -11.00 9.28
N ALA A 34 13.02 -12.21 8.82
CA ALA A 34 12.60 -12.65 7.50
C ALA A 34 11.09 -12.46 7.50
N ALA A 35 10.57 -11.65 6.57
CA ALA A 35 9.14 -11.51 6.38
C ALA A 35 8.56 -12.93 6.32
N ALA A 36 7.65 -13.24 7.24
CA ALA A 36 6.97 -14.53 7.22
C ALA A 36 6.33 -14.67 5.85
N ASP A 37 6.63 -15.78 5.17
CA ASP A 37 5.97 -16.11 3.91
C ASP A 37 4.51 -16.43 4.23
N LEU A 38 3.65 -15.42 4.07
CA LEU A 38 2.19 -15.56 4.22
C LEU A 38 1.59 -16.42 3.10
N GLY A 39 2.39 -16.80 2.10
CA GLY A 39 2.00 -17.68 1.01
C GLY A 39 2.20 -19.16 1.32
N GLU A 40 2.63 -19.59 2.51
CA GLU A 40 2.85 -21.03 2.82
C GLU A 40 3.69 -21.80 1.78
N GLY A 41 4.67 -21.16 1.12
CA GLY A 41 5.44 -21.77 0.04
C GLY A 41 4.70 -21.94 -1.29
N LEU A 42 3.53 -21.31 -1.44
CA LEU A 42 2.77 -21.28 -2.69
C LEU A 42 3.52 -20.45 -3.74
N LEU A 43 3.69 -21.06 -4.92
CA LEU A 43 4.20 -20.34 -6.09
C LEU A 43 3.13 -19.37 -6.60
N SER A 44 3.53 -18.13 -6.86
CA SER A 44 2.67 -17.17 -7.57
C SER A 44 2.32 -17.72 -8.95
N LEU A 45 1.06 -18.15 -9.12
CA LEU A 45 0.57 -18.64 -10.40
C LEU A 45 0.09 -17.46 -11.25
N VAL A 46 0.46 -17.47 -12.54
CA VAL A 46 -0.06 -16.50 -13.50
C VAL A 46 -1.58 -16.68 -13.65
N LEU A 47 -2.31 -15.58 -13.54
CA LEU A 47 -3.76 -15.57 -13.66
C LEU A 47 -4.17 -15.44 -15.14
N LEU A 48 -4.97 -16.40 -15.61
CA LEU A 48 -5.47 -16.50 -16.98
C LEU A 48 -7.00 -16.34 -16.99
N ASN A 49 -7.59 -15.74 -18.01
CA ASN A 49 -9.04 -15.58 -18.12
C ASN A 49 -9.57 -15.59 -19.56
N ALA A 50 -8.85 -16.19 -20.52
CA ALA A 50 -9.35 -16.29 -21.90
C ALA A 50 -10.68 -17.09 -22.02
N ASP A 51 -10.98 -17.96 -21.06
CA ASP A 51 -12.19 -18.77 -21.00
C ASP A 51 -13.33 -18.16 -20.14
N GLY A 52 -13.10 -16.99 -19.54
CA GLY A 52 -14.07 -16.32 -18.64
C GLY A 52 -14.21 -16.97 -17.26
N SER A 53 -13.42 -18.01 -16.92
CA SER A 53 -13.51 -18.71 -15.63
C SER A 53 -13.21 -17.83 -14.40
N ARG A 54 -12.62 -16.66 -14.63
CA ARG A 54 -12.17 -15.69 -13.62
C ARG A 54 -12.81 -14.32 -13.81
N ASP A 55 -13.97 -14.23 -14.46
CA ASP A 55 -14.70 -12.97 -14.62
C ASP A 55 -15.06 -12.31 -13.27
N HIS A 56 -15.13 -13.08 -12.19
CA HIS A 56 -15.30 -12.55 -10.83
C HIS A 56 -14.12 -11.70 -10.31
N TRP A 57 -13.00 -11.65 -11.03
CA TRP A 57 -11.86 -10.77 -10.74
C TRP A 57 -11.74 -9.59 -11.72
N ASN A 58 -12.67 -9.44 -12.65
CA ASN A 58 -12.55 -8.44 -13.70
C ASN A 58 -12.86 -7.00 -13.23
N ASP A 59 -13.40 -6.86 -12.02
CA ASP A 59 -13.59 -5.62 -11.26
C ASP A 59 -12.30 -5.03 -10.70
N ILE A 60 -11.25 -5.85 -10.60
CA ILE A 60 -9.91 -5.41 -10.21
C ILE A 60 -9.20 -4.88 -11.44
N GLY A 61 -8.73 -3.64 -11.34
CA GLY A 61 -8.07 -2.91 -12.41
C GLY A 61 -6.73 -2.32 -12.00
N ARG A 62 -5.98 -1.93 -13.03
CA ARG A 62 -4.73 -1.17 -12.91
C ARG A 62 -5.00 0.29 -13.19
N ILE A 63 -4.97 1.13 -12.17
CA ILE A 63 -5.15 2.57 -12.29
C ILE A 63 -3.81 3.28 -12.50
N ASN A 64 -3.81 4.23 -13.43
CA ASN A 64 -2.71 5.16 -13.67
C ASN A 64 -3.25 6.57 -13.60
N SER A 65 -2.61 7.39 -12.78
CA SER A 65 -2.85 8.83 -12.63
C SER A 65 -1.52 9.58 -12.77
N ARG A 66 -1.57 10.92 -12.76
CA ARG A 66 -0.35 11.74 -12.79
C ARG A 66 0.59 11.48 -11.60
N SER A 67 0.05 11.14 -10.43
CA SER A 67 0.80 10.99 -9.17
C SER A 67 1.17 9.55 -8.81
N GLY A 68 0.57 8.57 -9.49
CA GLY A 68 0.75 7.15 -9.24
C GLY A 68 0.54 6.34 -10.50
N SER A 69 1.47 5.44 -10.82
CA SER A 69 1.33 4.50 -11.92
C SER A 69 1.27 3.08 -11.36
N ASN A 70 0.45 2.24 -12.01
CA ASN A 70 0.37 0.80 -11.75
C ASN A 70 -0.18 0.44 -10.37
N CYS A 71 -1.06 1.27 -9.83
CA CYS A 71 -1.81 0.95 -8.63
C CYS A 71 -2.96 -0.01 -8.94
N THR A 72 -3.41 -0.75 -7.93
CA THR A 72 -4.65 -1.52 -7.98
C THR A 72 -5.83 -0.60 -7.69
N ALA A 73 -6.91 -0.78 -8.44
CA ALA A 73 -8.20 -0.18 -8.13
C ALA A 73 -9.32 -1.23 -8.28
N THR A 74 -10.43 -1.04 -7.58
CA THR A 74 -11.58 -1.94 -7.62
C THR A 74 -12.82 -1.16 -8.03
N LEU A 75 -13.52 -1.60 -9.06
CA LEU A 75 -14.83 -1.07 -9.41
C LEU A 75 -15.85 -1.50 -8.35
N ILE A 76 -16.54 -0.55 -7.72
CA ILE A 76 -17.53 -0.84 -6.67
C ILE A 76 -18.96 -0.67 -7.19
N ASP A 77 -19.87 -1.52 -6.72
CA ASP A 77 -21.29 -1.41 -7.04
C ASP A 77 -21.94 -0.40 -6.09
N THR A 78 -22.22 0.79 -6.61
CA THR A 78 -22.86 1.88 -5.87
C THR A 78 -24.38 1.92 -6.08
N ARG A 79 -24.94 0.96 -6.82
CA ARG A 79 -26.37 0.94 -7.12
C ARG A 79 -27.18 0.51 -5.90
N ASN A 80 -28.37 1.04 -5.85
CA ASN A 80 -29.48 0.62 -5.00
C ASN A 80 -30.75 0.51 -5.85
N ALA A 81 -31.88 0.13 -5.24
CA ALA A 81 -33.14 -0.06 -5.94
C ALA A 81 -33.64 1.18 -6.72
N ASP A 82 -33.22 2.38 -6.28
CA ASP A 82 -33.65 3.67 -6.84
C ASP A 82 -32.58 4.33 -7.73
N SER A 83 -31.48 3.63 -8.02
CA SER A 83 -30.38 4.20 -8.79
C SER A 83 -30.78 4.43 -10.25
N PRO A 84 -30.44 5.60 -10.84
CA PRO A 84 -30.76 5.87 -12.23
C PRO A 84 -29.88 5.01 -13.18
N PRO A 85 -30.33 4.77 -14.42
CA PRO A 85 -29.57 3.99 -15.41
C PRO A 85 -28.17 4.57 -15.70
N ASP A 86 -28.01 5.88 -15.58
CA ASP A 86 -26.76 6.60 -15.82
C ASP A 86 -25.94 6.87 -14.55
N ALA A 87 -26.16 6.08 -13.49
CA ALA A 87 -25.40 6.17 -12.24
C ALA A 87 -23.87 6.19 -12.50
N PRO A 88 -23.11 7.10 -11.86
CA PRO A 88 -21.67 7.19 -12.06
C PRO A 88 -20.94 5.91 -11.66
N ALA A 89 -19.88 5.56 -12.38
CA ALA A 89 -18.97 4.48 -12.02
C ALA A 89 -17.87 4.99 -11.09
N TYR A 90 -17.60 4.27 -10.00
CA TYR A 90 -16.55 4.61 -9.04
C TYR A 90 -15.55 3.48 -8.88
N ALA A 91 -14.27 3.83 -8.94
CA ALA A 91 -13.16 2.96 -8.60
C ALA A 91 -12.57 3.34 -7.23
N LEU A 92 -12.38 2.34 -6.37
CA LEU A 92 -11.74 2.44 -5.08
C LEU A 92 -10.25 2.14 -5.21
N THR A 93 -9.38 2.96 -4.64
CA THR A 93 -7.92 2.77 -4.64
C THR A 93 -7.32 3.39 -3.39
N SER A 94 -6.02 3.19 -3.14
CA SER A 94 -5.28 3.96 -2.12
C SER A 94 -5.21 5.45 -2.46
N GLY A 95 -5.30 6.32 -1.43
CA GLY A 95 -5.14 7.77 -1.59
C GLY A 95 -3.80 8.17 -2.18
N HIS A 96 -2.71 7.45 -1.84
CA HIS A 96 -1.38 7.73 -2.36
C HIS A 96 -1.25 7.49 -3.88
N CYS A 97 -2.17 6.72 -4.49
CA CYS A 97 -2.25 6.53 -5.93
C CYS A 97 -2.83 7.76 -6.65
N ILE A 98 -3.53 8.63 -5.93
CA ILE A 98 -4.20 9.83 -6.45
C ILE A 98 -3.45 11.12 -6.10
N SER A 99 -2.79 11.15 -4.94
CA SER A 99 -1.86 12.23 -4.59
C SER A 99 -0.94 11.73 -3.49
N ARG A 100 0.35 12.04 -3.59
CA ARG A 100 1.34 11.73 -2.54
C ARG A 100 1.56 12.88 -1.56
N GLN A 101 0.71 13.91 -1.62
CA GLN A 101 0.82 15.08 -0.75
C GLN A 101 0.25 14.75 0.63
N ASN A 102 1.11 14.80 1.64
CA ASN A 102 0.71 14.69 3.04
C ASN A 102 -0.11 15.93 3.44
N GLY A 103 -1.04 15.77 4.39
CA GLY A 103 -1.82 16.91 4.88
C GLY A 103 -3.02 17.31 3.99
N LEU A 104 -3.22 16.64 2.85
CA LEU A 104 -4.26 16.98 1.88
C LEU A 104 -5.44 15.99 1.93
N ILE A 105 -6.66 16.54 1.95
CA ILE A 105 -7.89 15.84 1.60
C ILE A 105 -8.40 16.45 0.30
N ILE A 106 -8.66 15.62 -0.70
CA ILE A 106 -9.19 16.05 -1.99
C ILE A 106 -10.68 15.73 -2.02
N THR A 107 -11.50 16.70 -2.39
CA THR A 107 -12.93 16.56 -2.68
C THR A 107 -13.21 17.22 -4.01
N ASP A 108 -13.90 16.53 -4.92
CA ASP A 108 -14.23 17.04 -6.26
C ASP A 108 -13.02 17.57 -7.05
N GLY A 109 -11.90 16.86 -6.95
CA GLY A 109 -10.63 17.25 -7.57
C GLY A 109 -10.52 16.81 -9.02
N GLU A 110 -9.84 17.61 -9.84
CA GLU A 110 -9.48 17.21 -11.19
C GLU A 110 -8.46 16.06 -11.20
N ILE A 111 -8.56 15.20 -12.20
CA ILE A 111 -7.61 14.10 -12.42
C ILE A 111 -7.50 13.76 -13.90
N GLU A 112 -6.30 13.35 -14.29
CA GLU A 112 -6.01 12.74 -15.58
C GLU A 112 -5.56 11.30 -15.37
N GLY A 113 -5.86 10.44 -16.34
CA GLY A 113 -5.40 9.07 -16.35
C GLY A 113 -6.46 8.09 -16.83
N SER A 114 -6.22 6.82 -16.56
CA SER A 114 -7.18 5.75 -16.85
C SER A 114 -7.07 4.60 -15.85
N VAL A 115 -8.13 3.81 -15.79
CA VAL A 115 -8.11 2.49 -15.17
C VAL A 115 -8.27 1.42 -16.24
N GLN A 116 -7.48 0.36 -16.15
CA GLN A 116 -7.56 -0.80 -17.03
C GLN A 116 -8.14 -1.99 -16.26
N PHE A 117 -9.32 -2.45 -16.66
CA PHE A 117 -9.95 -3.66 -16.14
C PHE A 117 -9.67 -4.87 -17.03
N ASN A 118 -9.98 -6.08 -16.54
CA ASN A 118 -9.74 -7.33 -17.25
C ASN A 118 -8.25 -7.53 -17.62
N PHE A 119 -7.34 -7.21 -16.68
CA PHE A 119 -5.89 -7.22 -16.89
C PHE A 119 -5.29 -8.62 -16.59
N PHE A 120 -5.64 -9.62 -17.42
CA PHE A 120 -5.04 -10.97 -17.37
C PHE A 120 -4.00 -11.14 -18.47
N THR A 121 -3.11 -12.13 -18.34
CA THR A 121 -2.01 -12.34 -19.31
C THR A 121 -2.50 -12.75 -20.70
N ASP A 122 -3.65 -13.40 -20.77
CA ASP A 122 -4.26 -13.96 -21.98
C ASP A 122 -5.59 -13.28 -22.38
N SER A 123 -5.87 -12.11 -21.82
CA SER A 123 -7.06 -11.31 -22.13
C SER A 123 -6.70 -9.93 -22.69
N VAL A 124 -7.69 -9.27 -23.31
CA VAL A 124 -7.56 -7.87 -23.69
C VAL A 124 -8.05 -6.99 -22.54
N ALA A 125 -7.14 -6.19 -22.00
CA ALA A 125 -7.47 -5.18 -21.00
C ALA A 125 -8.34 -4.07 -21.59
N ARG A 126 -9.33 -3.60 -20.83
CA ARG A 126 -10.23 -2.50 -21.23
C ARG A 126 -9.91 -1.25 -20.44
N SER A 127 -9.57 -0.17 -21.13
CA SER A 127 -9.13 1.10 -20.54
C SER A 127 -10.27 2.11 -20.50
N TYR A 128 -10.52 2.71 -19.35
CA TYR A 128 -11.55 3.72 -19.14
C TYR A 128 -10.93 4.99 -18.55
N PRO A 129 -11.22 6.18 -19.12
CA PRO A 129 -10.69 7.44 -18.60
C PRO A 129 -11.22 7.77 -17.20
N LEU A 130 -10.37 8.37 -16.38
CA LEU A 130 -10.79 8.97 -15.11
C LEU A 130 -11.54 10.28 -15.39
N LYS A 131 -12.52 10.62 -14.55
CA LYS A 131 -13.31 11.86 -14.65
C LYS A 131 -12.95 12.86 -13.58
N ARG A 132 -13.02 12.45 -12.31
CA ARG A 132 -12.67 13.28 -11.14
C ARG A 132 -12.33 12.43 -9.93
N VAL A 133 -11.61 13.01 -8.98
CA VAL A 133 -11.48 12.48 -7.62
C VAL A 133 -12.70 12.92 -6.85
N SER A 134 -13.59 11.99 -6.51
CA SER A 134 -14.74 12.31 -5.64
C SER A 134 -14.28 12.58 -4.22
N TRP A 135 -13.38 11.74 -3.73
CA TRP A 135 -12.76 11.91 -2.42
C TRP A 135 -11.39 11.21 -2.40
N SER A 136 -10.41 11.75 -1.68
CA SER A 136 -9.13 11.08 -1.41
C SER A 136 -8.49 11.59 -0.14
N SER A 137 -7.89 10.68 0.65
CA SER A 137 -7.04 11.02 1.79
C SER A 137 -5.90 10.03 1.95
N MET A 138 -4.77 10.53 2.46
CA MET A 138 -3.73 9.73 3.10
C MET A 138 -3.70 9.93 4.62
N GLN A 139 -4.52 10.86 5.13
CA GLN A 139 -4.63 11.16 6.56
C GLN A 139 -5.81 10.39 7.16
N GLY A 140 -5.52 9.58 8.17
CA GLY A 140 -6.51 8.75 8.86
C GLY A 140 -6.84 7.48 8.07
N VAL A 141 -7.38 7.65 6.85
CA VAL A 141 -7.73 6.53 5.95
C VAL A 141 -6.99 6.70 4.64
N GLU A 142 -6.23 5.69 4.24
CA GLU A 142 -5.50 5.65 2.97
C GLU A 142 -6.41 5.16 1.84
N LEU A 143 -7.26 6.05 1.34
CA LEU A 143 -8.33 5.67 0.40
C LEU A 143 -8.64 6.81 -0.56
N ALA A 144 -9.05 6.46 -1.77
CA ALA A 144 -9.63 7.36 -2.74
C ALA A 144 -10.78 6.71 -3.50
N ILE A 145 -11.77 7.53 -3.83
CA ILE A 145 -12.93 7.22 -4.64
C ILE A 145 -12.82 8.07 -5.90
N VAL A 146 -12.62 7.41 -7.04
CA VAL A 146 -12.40 8.06 -8.34
C VAL A 146 -13.58 7.77 -9.24
N GLU A 147 -14.23 8.82 -9.75
CA GLU A 147 -15.27 8.67 -10.75
C GLU A 147 -14.63 8.42 -12.12
N LEU A 148 -15.21 7.50 -12.90
CA LEU A 148 -14.82 7.25 -14.28
C LEU A 148 -15.68 8.07 -15.24
N GLN A 149 -15.17 8.33 -16.46
CA GLN A 149 -15.96 9.01 -17.48
C GLN A 149 -17.23 8.25 -17.89
N PRO A 150 -17.17 6.94 -18.21
CA PRO A 150 -18.37 6.17 -18.48
C PRO A 150 -19.18 5.91 -17.20
N ASN A 151 -20.50 5.78 -17.36
CA ASN A 151 -21.39 5.36 -16.28
C ASN A 151 -21.25 3.87 -15.96
N LEU A 152 -21.74 3.45 -14.79
CA LEU A 152 -21.57 2.08 -14.31
C LEU A 152 -22.24 1.06 -15.24
N GLU A 153 -23.39 1.39 -15.83
CA GLU A 153 -24.09 0.51 -16.77
C GLU A 153 -23.23 0.21 -18.02
N THR A 154 -22.45 1.19 -18.50
CA THR A 154 -21.54 1.00 -19.64
C THR A 154 -20.48 -0.06 -19.31
N LEU A 155 -19.85 0.02 -18.13
CA LEU A 155 -18.84 -0.97 -17.73
C LEU A 155 -19.43 -2.37 -17.57
N ILE A 156 -20.65 -2.48 -17.03
CA ILE A 156 -21.37 -3.75 -16.89
C ILE A 156 -21.68 -4.36 -18.27
N LYS A 157 -22.13 -3.54 -19.23
CA LYS A 157 -22.36 -3.98 -20.62
C LYS A 157 -21.08 -4.43 -21.32
N ASP A 158 -19.95 -3.84 -20.94
CA ASP A 158 -18.62 -4.27 -21.39
C ASP A 158 -18.09 -5.53 -20.68
N GLY A 159 -18.89 -6.11 -19.77
CA GLY A 159 -18.60 -7.34 -19.06
C GLY A 159 -17.91 -7.16 -17.72
N ILE A 160 -17.61 -5.92 -17.30
CA ILE A 160 -16.94 -5.64 -16.01
C ILE A 160 -17.98 -5.66 -14.89
N GLN A 161 -17.91 -6.65 -14.01
CA GLN A 161 -18.90 -6.86 -12.94
C GLN A 161 -18.45 -6.16 -11.66
N PRO A 162 -19.08 -5.08 -11.20
CA PRO A 162 -18.60 -4.34 -10.02
C PRO A 162 -18.67 -5.18 -8.73
N LEU A 163 -17.75 -4.90 -7.80
CA LEU A 163 -17.76 -5.52 -6.47
C LEU A 163 -18.96 -5.03 -5.65
N ALA A 164 -19.83 -5.95 -5.24
CA ALA A 164 -20.90 -5.65 -4.31
C ALA A 164 -20.34 -5.28 -2.92
N LEU A 165 -20.78 -4.14 -2.39
CA LEU A 165 -20.43 -3.72 -1.03
C LEU A 165 -21.28 -4.48 -0.02
N ALA A 166 -20.64 -5.02 1.02
CA ALA A 166 -21.34 -5.67 2.12
C ALA A 166 -22.16 -4.64 2.90
N ILE A 167 -23.43 -4.98 3.17
CA ILE A 167 -24.39 -4.14 3.91
C ILE A 167 -24.32 -4.37 5.42
N GLU A 168 -23.61 -5.43 5.85
CA GLU A 168 -23.40 -5.77 7.25
C GLU A 168 -21.95 -6.18 7.47
N LEU A 169 -21.38 -5.74 8.59
CA LEU A 169 -20.05 -6.17 9.01
C LEU A 169 -20.09 -7.66 9.34
N GLN A 170 -19.25 -8.45 8.66
CA GLN A 170 -19.02 -9.81 9.12
C GLN A 170 -18.36 -9.76 10.50
N PRO A 171 -18.78 -10.60 11.47
CA PRO A 171 -18.07 -10.72 12.74
C PRO A 171 -16.61 -11.04 12.44
N ALA A 172 -15.68 -10.37 13.14
CA ALA A 172 -14.26 -10.68 13.01
C ALA A 172 -14.08 -12.20 13.21
N GLY A 173 -13.48 -12.87 12.22
CA GLY A 173 -13.10 -14.28 12.34
C GLY A 173 -12.15 -14.48 13.53
N PRO A 174 -11.99 -15.71 14.04
CA PRO A 174 -11.05 -15.96 15.13
C PRO A 174 -9.66 -15.43 14.74
N THR A 175 -9.09 -14.61 15.62
CA THR A 175 -7.68 -14.21 15.52
C THR A 175 -6.80 -15.46 15.58
N PRO A 176 -5.78 -15.58 14.72
CA PRO A 176 -4.83 -16.69 14.80
C PRO A 176 -4.12 -16.77 16.16
#